data_AF-A0A3M1XIW1-F1
#
_entry.id   AF-A0A3M1XIW1-F1
#
_cell.length_a   1.000
_cell.length_b   1.000
_cell.length_c   1.000
_cell.angle_alpha   90.00
_cell.angle_beta   90.00
_cell.angle_gamma   90.00
#
_symmetry.space_group_name_H-M   'P 1'
#
loop_
_entity.id
_entity.type
_entity.pdbx_description
1 polymer ?
#
loop_
_entity_poly.entity_id
_entity_poly.type
_entity_poly.pdbx_seq_one_letter_code
_entity_poly.pdbx_strand_id
1 'polypeptide(L)'
;MNTKNRFLPALSAAAVTALLLAACAPAAPAAPAAPAATEAPAPAPTEAPTPTEAPAPTEAPAATEAPAPTASAMMKVEAPNCDYGGKMKAIEAVDELTVKFTLCSPDPAFPYKIAGDSFAILDADYLNETGGDSNKISENPVGTGPYKLKEWKRGESITFEAFADYWGEKAKTPTAVLRWSKEAAQRLLELQSGNADGMSNVGPDDFETVEKDADLKLIEVPAANIFYIGFNNTIPPFDDDRVRLAFAYGIDRQRIVDDYYPRGSVVATSFVPTIFAVGASPNVPWHEYNPEKAKELLKEAGKENLEVTLTYRDVVRGYLPNPGVVAQEIQAQLKEIGVNVKIEVKESGAFLDSVTAGKEAFYLLGWGADYPDATNFLDYHFGPENKQYGKPYDDIVALLKEGASTADLAKRQAAYDKVNELLKKYVPMIPVAHGGSALAFRADVEGAHANPVSALVFAVMAPPRDTFVYVQNAEPISLNCADESDGETFTACAQIYETLLRFKLGTAEVEPALAESYESNADLTEWTFKLRPGVKFHNGATLDANDVVATMAAQWDAKNPNHKGRTGSFEYWTAYFGSFLNAQ
;
A
#
# COMPACT_ATOMS: atom_id res chain seq x y z
N MET A 1 9.98 -56.75 -11.13
CA MET A 1 9.77 -58.14 -11.56
C MET A 1 8.82 -58.12 -12.75
N ASN A 2 9.21 -58.75 -13.88
CA ASN A 2 8.49 -59.01 -15.14
C ASN A 2 8.11 -57.80 -16.05
N THR A 3 8.86 -57.45 -17.11
CA THR A 3 9.02 -58.07 -18.48
C THR A 3 7.76 -57.94 -19.37
N LYS A 4 7.77 -57.45 -20.63
CA LYS A 4 8.61 -57.73 -21.84
C LYS A 4 8.50 -56.55 -22.86
N ASN A 5 9.55 -56.05 -23.54
CA ASN A 5 10.17 -56.51 -24.82
C ASN A 5 9.17 -56.77 -25.96
N ARG A 6 9.31 -56.41 -27.24
CA ARG A 6 10.34 -55.79 -28.13
C ARG A 6 9.67 -55.74 -29.54
N PHE A 7 10.10 -54.87 -30.47
CA PHE A 7 10.36 -55.12 -31.92
C PHE A 7 10.18 -53.86 -32.83
N LEU A 8 11.30 -53.52 -33.51
CA LEU A 8 11.52 -52.64 -34.68
C LEU A 8 11.14 -53.38 -36.01
N PRO A 9 11.33 -52.85 -37.26
CA PRO A 9 11.49 -51.46 -37.78
C PRO A 9 10.81 -51.16 -39.17
N ALA A 10 11.02 -49.92 -39.65
CA ALA A 10 11.47 -49.52 -41.01
C ALA A 10 10.52 -49.20 -42.21
N LEU A 11 10.87 -48.06 -42.88
CA LEU A 11 10.65 -47.60 -44.28
C LEU A 11 9.23 -47.14 -44.69
N SER A 12 8.96 -46.06 -45.44
CA SER A 12 9.69 -45.06 -46.28
C SER A 12 8.74 -43.86 -46.51
N ALA A 13 9.12 -42.60 -46.39
CA ALA A 13 9.73 -41.70 -47.40
C ALA A 13 8.95 -41.52 -48.73
N ALA A 14 8.39 -40.31 -48.92
CA ALA A 14 8.22 -39.51 -50.17
C ALA A 14 6.87 -38.76 -50.15
N ALA A 15 6.67 -37.56 -50.70
CA ALA A 15 7.48 -36.41 -51.09
C ALA A 15 6.47 -35.38 -51.63
N VAL A 16 6.49 -34.11 -51.20
CA VAL A 16 6.09 -32.96 -52.04
C VAL A 16 6.97 -31.76 -51.68
N THR A 17 8.02 -31.59 -52.47
CA THR A 17 8.70 -30.34 -52.85
C THR A 17 7.72 -29.51 -53.72
N ALA A 18 7.74 -28.19 -53.90
CA ALA A 18 8.69 -27.12 -53.68
C ALA A 18 7.92 -25.79 -53.82
N LEU A 19 8.39 -24.70 -53.21
CA LEU A 19 8.67 -23.46 -53.95
C LEU A 19 9.62 -22.60 -53.12
N LEU A 20 10.78 -22.31 -53.69
CA LEU A 20 11.85 -21.49 -53.14
C LEU A 20 12.23 -20.44 -54.19
N LEU A 21 12.64 -19.28 -53.70
CA LEU A 21 13.54 -18.26 -54.28
C LEU A 21 12.96 -17.12 -55.13
N ALA A 22 12.95 -15.94 -54.50
CA ALA A 22 13.63 -14.72 -54.96
C ALA A 22 13.86 -13.83 -53.70
N ALA A 23 15.07 -13.73 -53.14
CA ALA A 23 16.25 -12.96 -53.57
C ALA A 23 16.25 -11.49 -53.08
N CYS A 24 17.18 -11.24 -52.15
CA CYS A 24 18.02 -10.05 -51.93
C CYS A 24 17.48 -8.60 -52.01
N ALA A 25 17.89 -7.85 -50.96
CA ALA A 25 18.13 -6.40 -50.84
C ALA A 25 17.02 -5.55 -50.20
N PRO A 26 17.36 -4.38 -49.62
CA PRO A 26 18.39 -4.11 -48.61
C PRO A 26 17.78 -3.53 -47.31
N ALA A 27 18.60 -3.38 -46.28
CA ALA A 27 18.24 -2.68 -45.05
C ALA A 27 17.69 -1.26 -45.34
N ALA A 28 16.58 -0.90 -44.70
CA ALA A 28 16.03 0.45 -44.75
C ALA A 28 16.98 1.45 -44.05
N PRO A 29 17.12 2.68 -44.56
CA PRO A 29 18.15 3.60 -44.14
C PRO A 29 17.89 4.19 -42.76
N ALA A 30 18.99 4.42 -42.03
CA ALA A 30 19.00 5.24 -40.83
C ALA A 30 18.42 6.64 -41.13
N ALA A 31 17.65 7.17 -40.18
CA ALA A 31 17.22 8.57 -40.18
C ALA A 31 18.45 9.49 -40.23
N PRO A 32 18.36 10.64 -40.93
CA PRO A 32 19.52 11.50 -41.17
C PRO A 32 20.05 12.10 -39.87
N ALA A 33 21.39 12.10 -39.75
CA ALA A 33 22.09 12.85 -38.72
C ALA A 33 21.73 14.34 -38.81
N ALA A 34 21.46 14.94 -37.66
CA ALA A 34 21.32 16.39 -37.53
C ALA A 34 22.59 17.09 -38.04
N PRO A 35 22.47 18.27 -38.69
CA PRO A 35 23.62 18.99 -39.21
C PRO A 35 24.58 19.39 -38.09
N ALA A 36 25.88 19.29 -38.37
CA ALA A 36 26.95 19.76 -37.51
C ALA A 36 26.73 21.23 -37.12
N ALA A 37 26.74 21.50 -35.82
CA ALA A 37 26.77 22.86 -35.30
C ALA A 37 28.06 23.54 -35.79
N THR A 38 27.88 24.68 -36.44
CA THR A 38 28.95 25.57 -36.88
C THR A 38 29.62 26.20 -35.67
N GLU A 39 30.95 26.15 -35.63
CA GLU A 39 31.81 26.86 -34.69
C GLU A 39 31.49 28.37 -34.70
N ALA A 40 31.12 28.91 -33.53
CA ALA A 40 31.15 30.34 -33.26
C ALA A 40 32.53 30.71 -32.67
N PRO A 41 33.09 31.90 -33.00
CA PRO A 41 34.48 32.22 -32.74
C PRO A 41 34.77 32.49 -31.26
N ALA A 42 35.99 32.14 -30.85
CA ALA A 42 36.52 32.34 -29.50
C ALA A 42 36.52 33.83 -29.07
N PRO A 43 36.18 34.16 -27.81
CA PRO A 43 36.39 35.49 -27.27
C PRO A 43 37.89 35.73 -26.99
N ALA A 44 38.35 36.94 -27.28
CA ALA A 44 39.71 37.42 -27.08
C ALA A 44 40.12 37.45 -25.58
N PRO A 45 41.41 37.33 -25.24
CA PRO A 45 41.88 37.31 -23.86
C PRO A 45 41.84 38.72 -23.24
N THR A 46 41.11 38.87 -22.14
CA THR A 46 41.14 40.10 -21.33
C THR A 46 42.27 40.03 -20.31
N GLU A 47 43.02 41.13 -20.19
CA GLU A 47 44.23 41.31 -19.38
C GLU A 47 44.07 40.98 -17.89
N ALA A 48 45.15 40.46 -17.30
CA ALA A 48 45.29 40.17 -15.88
C ALA A 48 45.39 41.48 -15.05
N PRO A 49 44.72 41.59 -13.90
CA PRO A 49 44.93 42.70 -13.00
C PRO A 49 46.21 42.50 -12.16
N THR A 50 46.99 43.58 -12.03
CA THR A 50 48.14 43.75 -11.14
C THR A 50 47.79 43.58 -9.66
N PRO A 51 48.73 43.11 -8.81
CA PRO A 51 48.48 42.88 -7.39
C PRO A 51 48.50 44.19 -6.61
N THR A 52 47.44 44.46 -5.86
CA THR A 52 47.37 45.57 -4.90
C THR A 52 47.63 45.04 -3.48
N GLU A 53 48.43 45.82 -2.76
CA GLU A 53 48.99 45.65 -1.41
C GLU A 53 47.94 45.36 -0.31
N ALA A 54 48.31 44.50 0.64
CA ALA A 54 47.44 44.06 1.75
C ALA A 54 47.33 45.13 2.84
N PRO A 55 46.11 45.42 3.37
CA PRO A 55 45.97 46.24 4.56
C PRO A 55 46.07 45.41 5.86
N ALA A 56 46.56 46.07 6.91
CA ALA A 56 46.78 45.55 8.26
C ALA A 56 45.48 45.07 8.96
N PRO A 57 45.56 44.21 10.00
CA PRO A 57 44.39 43.57 10.59
C PRO A 57 43.57 44.53 11.45
N THR A 58 42.27 44.62 11.16
CA THR A 58 41.28 45.37 11.94
C THR A 58 40.48 44.40 12.84
N GLU A 59 40.20 44.83 14.07
CA GLU A 59 39.43 44.12 15.10
C GLU A 59 38.16 43.41 14.60
N ALA A 60 37.89 42.23 15.18
CA ALA A 60 36.71 41.43 14.92
C ALA A 60 35.42 42.19 15.33
N PRO A 61 34.41 42.31 14.45
CA PRO A 61 33.12 42.83 14.85
C PRO A 61 32.36 41.79 15.66
N ALA A 62 31.67 42.25 16.69
CA ALA A 62 30.76 41.47 17.52
C ALA A 62 29.74 40.72 16.64
N ALA A 63 29.47 39.46 17.01
CA ALA A 63 28.45 38.62 16.39
C ALA A 63 27.12 39.37 16.37
N THR A 64 26.67 39.71 15.16
CA THR A 64 25.33 40.22 14.93
C THR A 64 24.42 38.99 14.95
N GLU A 65 23.59 38.90 15.97
CA GLU A 65 22.50 37.93 16.09
C GLU A 65 21.70 37.97 14.78
N ALA A 66 21.56 36.82 14.12
CA ALA A 66 20.70 36.69 12.95
C ALA A 66 19.29 37.18 13.34
N PRO A 67 18.60 37.95 12.48
CA PRO A 67 17.24 38.36 12.78
C PRO A 67 16.40 37.10 12.99
N ALA A 68 15.69 37.03 14.11
CA ALA A 68 14.69 35.98 14.34
C ALA A 68 13.77 35.90 13.11
N PRO A 69 13.42 34.69 12.63
CA PRO A 69 12.47 34.56 11.54
C PRO A 69 11.19 35.30 11.94
N THR A 70 10.75 36.22 11.09
CA THR A 70 9.44 36.85 11.24
C THR A 70 8.40 35.73 11.22
N ALA A 71 7.76 35.47 12.36
CA ALA A 71 6.78 34.40 12.49
C ALA A 71 5.72 34.53 11.39
N SER A 72 5.68 33.55 10.48
CA SER A 72 4.62 33.39 9.51
C SER A 72 3.27 33.34 10.26
N ALA A 73 2.23 33.95 9.69
CA ALA A 73 0.92 33.92 10.31
C ALA A 73 0.45 32.46 10.44
N MET A 74 0.01 32.07 11.64
CA MET A 74 -0.44 30.70 11.91
C MET A 74 -1.61 30.32 10.98
N MET A 75 -1.41 29.24 10.21
CA MET A 75 -2.37 28.77 9.23
C MET A 75 -3.52 28.01 9.87
N LYS A 76 -4.71 28.15 9.28
CA LYS A 76 -5.90 27.38 9.62
C LYS A 76 -6.74 27.12 8.39
N VAL A 77 -7.18 25.88 8.23
CA VAL A 77 -8.20 25.48 7.27
C VAL A 77 -9.37 24.87 8.04
N GLU A 78 -10.58 25.29 7.73
CA GLU A 78 -11.79 24.87 8.46
C GLU A 78 -12.99 24.75 7.50
N ALA A 79 -13.73 23.66 7.66
CA ALA A 79 -15.03 23.49 7.00
C ALA A 79 -16.10 24.33 7.72
N PRO A 80 -17.06 24.96 7.02
CA PRO A 80 -18.12 25.73 7.68
C PRO A 80 -18.98 24.90 8.64
N ASN A 81 -19.25 23.64 8.29
CA ASN A 81 -20.01 22.67 9.07
C ASN A 81 -19.54 21.24 8.73
N CYS A 82 -20.21 20.23 9.27
CA CYS A 82 -19.89 18.81 9.06
C CYS A 82 -20.77 18.13 8.00
N ASP A 83 -21.57 18.90 7.25
CA ASP A 83 -22.57 18.36 6.34
C ASP A 83 -22.03 18.17 4.90
N TYR A 84 -20.75 18.46 4.67
CA TYR A 84 -20.11 18.38 3.35
C TYR A 84 -19.68 16.94 2.95
N GLY A 85 -19.95 15.95 3.80
CA GLY A 85 -19.63 14.54 3.57
C GLY A 85 -18.22 14.10 3.99
N GLY A 86 -17.39 15.02 4.49
CA GLY A 86 -16.09 14.72 5.10
C GLY A 86 -16.14 14.68 6.64
N LYS A 87 -15.13 14.05 7.23
CA LYS A 87 -14.92 13.87 8.67
C LYS A 87 -14.02 14.94 9.28
N MET A 88 -13.20 15.63 8.49
CA MET A 88 -12.33 16.69 9.01
C MET A 88 -13.14 17.98 9.21
N LYS A 89 -13.02 18.62 10.36
CA LYS A 89 -13.68 19.91 10.65
C LYS A 89 -12.68 21.06 10.55
N ALA A 90 -11.50 20.93 11.13
CA ALA A 90 -10.47 21.96 11.08
C ALA A 90 -9.06 21.38 11.27
N ILE A 91 -8.07 22.05 10.69
CA ILE A 91 -6.64 21.81 10.91
C ILE A 91 -6.01 23.17 11.14
N GLU A 92 -5.37 23.37 12.29
CA GLU A 92 -4.84 24.68 12.68
C GLU A 92 -3.46 24.56 13.35
N ALA A 93 -2.57 25.48 12.98
CA ALA A 93 -1.37 25.77 13.74
C ALA A 93 -1.77 26.63 14.96
N VAL A 94 -1.65 26.04 16.16
CA VAL A 94 -1.97 26.73 17.42
C VAL A 94 -0.80 27.65 17.82
N ASP A 95 0.41 27.16 17.59
CA ASP A 95 1.68 27.88 17.69
C ASP A 95 2.70 27.21 16.74
N GLU A 96 3.94 27.71 16.70
CA GLU A 96 5.00 27.25 15.79
C GLU A 96 5.24 25.74 15.82
N LEU A 97 5.02 25.07 16.96
CA LEU A 97 5.28 23.64 17.13
C LEU A 97 4.04 22.87 17.60
N THR A 98 2.85 23.43 17.41
CA THR A 98 1.60 22.80 17.85
C THR A 98 0.56 22.81 16.75
N VAL A 99 0.12 21.62 16.35
CA VAL A 99 -0.95 21.44 15.37
C VAL A 99 -2.14 20.80 16.05
N LYS A 100 -3.34 21.32 15.78
CA LYS A 100 -4.60 20.74 16.24
C LYS A 100 -5.45 20.31 15.04
N PHE A 101 -5.93 19.07 15.09
CA PHE A 101 -6.95 18.54 14.20
C PHE A 101 -8.27 18.47 14.95
N THR A 102 -9.35 18.90 14.31
CA THR A 102 -10.72 18.79 14.80
C THR A 102 -11.53 17.96 13.81
N LEU A 103 -12.26 16.96 14.30
CA LEU A 103 -13.06 16.02 13.52
C LEU A 103 -14.55 16.24 13.78
N CYS A 104 -15.37 15.94 12.77
CA CYS A 104 -16.82 16.00 12.81
C CYS A 104 -17.46 14.84 13.59
N SER A 105 -16.71 13.76 13.80
CA SER A 105 -17.12 12.60 14.58
C SER A 105 -15.90 11.94 15.23
N PRO A 106 -16.09 11.15 16.30
CA PRO A 106 -15.02 10.41 16.93
C PRO A 106 -14.27 9.53 15.93
N ASP A 107 -12.94 9.48 16.02
CA ASP A 107 -12.12 8.57 15.23
C ASP A 107 -10.99 7.95 16.06
N PRO A 108 -11.21 6.79 16.71
CA PRO A 108 -10.18 6.11 17.48
C PRO A 108 -9.01 5.62 16.62
N ALA A 109 -9.18 5.54 15.29
CA ALA A 109 -8.14 5.13 14.38
C ALA A 109 -7.32 6.29 13.81
N PHE A 110 -7.60 7.54 14.20
CA PHE A 110 -6.92 8.73 13.71
C PHE A 110 -5.38 8.62 13.78
N PRO A 111 -4.76 8.14 14.90
CA PRO A 111 -3.31 7.99 14.97
C PRO A 111 -2.73 7.03 13.92
N TYR A 112 -3.44 5.94 13.60
CA TYR A 112 -3.01 4.98 12.59
C TYR A 112 -3.08 5.58 11.18
N LYS A 113 -4.10 6.41 10.91
CA LYS A 113 -4.31 7.05 9.60
C LYS A 113 -3.22 8.06 9.27
N ILE A 114 -2.93 8.97 10.22
CA ILE A 114 -1.88 9.99 10.03
C ILE A 114 -0.46 9.43 10.07
N ALA A 115 -0.30 8.16 10.49
CA ALA A 115 0.96 7.44 10.44
C ALA A 115 1.26 6.82 9.06
N GLY A 116 0.28 6.81 8.15
CA GLY A 116 0.44 6.25 6.81
C GLY A 116 1.28 7.15 5.89
N ASP A 117 2.05 6.52 5.01
CA ASP A 117 3.03 7.19 4.13
C ASP A 117 2.42 8.28 3.22
N SER A 118 1.13 8.20 2.90
CA SER A 118 0.40 9.23 2.13
C SER A 118 0.18 10.55 2.90
N PHE A 119 0.44 10.58 4.20
CA PHE A 119 0.28 11.76 5.06
C PHE A 119 1.62 12.37 5.46
N ALA A 120 2.69 12.06 4.72
CA ALA A 120 4.01 12.59 4.99
C ALA A 120 4.06 14.12 4.79
N ILE A 121 4.81 14.81 5.65
CA ILE A 121 4.84 16.27 5.73
C ILE A 121 5.83 16.85 4.74
N LEU A 122 5.39 17.88 4.01
CA LEU A 122 6.18 18.65 3.06
C LEU A 122 6.45 20.05 3.59
N ASP A 123 7.55 20.65 3.13
CA ASP A 123 7.87 22.07 3.34
C ASP A 123 6.84 22.94 2.60
N ALA A 124 6.18 23.86 3.31
CA ALA A 124 5.08 24.67 2.77
C ALA A 124 5.54 25.56 1.61
N ASP A 125 6.74 26.13 1.70
CA ASP A 125 7.29 27.01 0.66
C ASP A 125 7.62 26.21 -0.60
N TYR A 126 8.25 25.05 -0.45
CA TYR A 126 8.47 24.10 -1.54
C TYR A 126 7.16 23.62 -2.19
N LEU A 127 6.14 23.32 -1.38
CA LEU A 127 4.82 22.92 -1.88
C LEU A 127 4.18 24.02 -2.74
N ASN A 128 4.33 25.29 -2.34
CA ASN A 128 3.88 26.44 -3.11
C ASN A 128 4.71 26.68 -4.39
N GLU A 129 6.04 26.49 -4.32
CA GLU A 129 6.95 26.61 -5.48
C GLU A 129 6.58 25.60 -6.57
N THR A 130 6.31 24.36 -6.18
CA THR A 130 5.90 23.29 -7.10
C THR A 130 4.44 23.44 -7.54
N GLY A 131 3.60 24.06 -6.71
CA GLY A 131 2.14 24.17 -6.92
C GLY A 131 1.44 22.84 -6.75
N GLY A 132 1.94 21.97 -5.86
CA GLY A 132 1.42 20.62 -5.63
C GLY A 132 1.49 19.67 -6.84
N ASP A 133 2.30 19.99 -7.85
CA ASP A 133 2.43 19.20 -9.07
C ASP A 133 3.33 17.98 -8.82
N SER A 134 2.76 16.77 -8.91
CA SER A 134 3.49 15.53 -8.62
C SER A 134 4.72 15.31 -9.51
N ASN A 135 4.74 15.82 -10.75
CA ASN A 135 5.92 15.67 -11.62
C ASN A 135 7.07 16.54 -11.12
N LYS A 136 6.79 17.82 -10.82
CA LYS A 136 7.80 18.72 -10.24
C LYS A 136 8.28 18.23 -8.88
N ILE A 137 7.36 17.77 -8.04
CA ILE A 137 7.72 17.21 -6.73
C ILE A 137 8.66 16.01 -6.90
N SER A 138 8.41 15.18 -7.91
CA SER A 138 9.23 14.00 -8.20
C SER A 138 10.61 14.30 -8.78
N GLU A 139 10.83 15.49 -9.34
CA GLU A 139 12.13 15.88 -9.89
C GLU A 139 13.13 16.24 -8.78
N ASN A 140 12.67 16.89 -7.71
CA ASN A 140 13.51 17.30 -6.58
C ASN A 140 12.77 17.20 -5.24
N PRO A 141 12.40 15.98 -4.79
CA PRO A 141 11.59 15.78 -3.60
C PRO A 141 12.29 16.30 -2.34
N VAL A 142 11.57 17.09 -1.54
CA VAL A 142 12.06 17.66 -0.28
C VAL A 142 11.24 17.09 0.88
N GLY A 143 11.88 16.30 1.74
CA GLY A 143 11.28 15.78 2.96
C GLY A 143 12.20 15.97 4.17
N THR A 144 11.91 15.27 5.27
CA THR A 144 12.69 15.29 6.51
C THR A 144 13.41 13.96 6.78
N GLY A 145 13.22 12.97 5.90
CA GLY A 145 13.65 11.59 6.09
C GLY A 145 15.16 11.38 6.07
N PRO A 146 15.62 10.17 6.42
CA PRO A 146 17.03 9.83 6.61
C PRO A 146 17.86 9.84 5.32
N TYR A 147 17.21 9.80 4.16
CA TYR A 147 17.84 9.89 2.86
C TYR A 147 17.23 11.01 2.01
N LYS A 148 18.02 11.52 1.05
CA LYS A 148 17.59 12.46 0.00
C LYS A 148 17.63 11.77 -1.35
N LEU A 149 16.80 12.20 -2.29
CA LEU A 149 16.96 11.80 -3.68
C LEU A 149 18.30 12.30 -4.22
N LYS A 150 19.11 11.39 -4.76
CA LYS A 150 20.32 11.74 -5.52
C LYS A 150 20.03 11.72 -7.02
N GLU A 151 19.35 10.68 -7.50
CA GLU A 151 19.01 10.52 -8.91
C GLU A 151 17.84 9.54 -9.08
N TRP A 152 16.92 9.85 -10.00
CA TRP A 152 15.95 8.88 -10.50
C TRP A 152 16.18 8.63 -12.00
N LYS A 153 16.74 7.45 -12.32
CA LYS A 153 16.84 6.96 -13.69
C LYS A 153 15.55 6.23 -14.05
N ARG A 154 14.65 6.93 -14.74
CA ARG A 154 13.34 6.41 -15.15
C ARG A 154 13.49 5.07 -15.88
N GLY A 155 12.68 4.09 -15.50
CA GLY A 155 12.73 2.72 -16.00
C GLY A 155 13.87 1.83 -15.46
N GLU A 156 14.81 2.36 -14.67
CA GLU A 156 15.98 1.63 -14.17
C GLU A 156 16.12 1.60 -12.63
N SER A 157 16.30 2.76 -12.00
CA SER A 157 16.63 2.84 -10.56
C SER A 157 16.39 4.21 -9.92
N ILE A 158 16.28 4.24 -8.60
CA ILE A 158 16.42 5.43 -7.76
C ILE A 158 17.65 5.26 -6.88
N THR A 159 18.52 6.27 -6.86
CA THR A 159 19.65 6.36 -5.93
C THR A 159 19.35 7.42 -4.88
N PHE A 160 19.58 7.06 -3.63
CA PHE A 160 19.44 7.92 -2.46
C PHE A 160 20.80 8.18 -1.80
N GLU A 161 20.97 9.35 -1.22
CA GLU A 161 22.13 9.69 -0.39
C GLU A 161 21.72 10.02 1.05
N ALA A 162 22.51 9.60 2.04
CA ALA A 162 22.18 9.81 3.44
C ALA A 162 22.11 11.32 3.77
N PHE A 163 21.10 11.72 4.55
CA PHE A 163 20.92 13.10 4.97
C PHE A 163 21.76 13.41 6.23
N ALA A 164 22.84 14.16 6.05
CA ALA A 164 23.78 14.49 7.12
C ALA A 164 23.13 15.22 8.32
N ASP A 165 22.07 16.00 8.10
CA ASP A 165 21.36 16.75 9.15
C ASP A 165 20.08 16.06 9.64
N TYR A 166 19.86 14.78 9.28
CA TYR A 166 18.70 14.01 9.76
C TYR A 166 18.53 14.07 11.28
N TRP A 167 17.35 14.42 11.76
CA TRP A 167 17.11 14.66 13.18
C TRP A 167 17.16 13.37 14.04
N GLY A 168 16.86 12.22 13.42
CA GLY A 168 16.84 10.91 14.08
C GLY A 168 18.15 10.14 14.00
N GLU A 169 18.05 8.81 14.11
CA GLU A 169 19.20 7.93 13.93
C GLU A 169 19.66 7.95 12.47
N LYS A 170 20.94 8.26 12.24
CA LYS A 170 21.51 8.36 10.90
C LYS A 170 21.44 7.02 10.18
N ALA A 171 21.22 7.09 8.86
CA ALA A 171 21.29 5.96 7.97
C ALA A 171 22.59 5.16 8.15
N LYS A 172 22.47 3.82 8.22
CA LYS A 172 23.61 2.92 8.39
C LYS A 172 24.51 2.84 7.15
N THR A 173 23.98 3.18 5.98
CA THR A 173 24.72 3.25 4.72
C THR A 173 24.70 4.65 4.14
N PRO A 174 25.81 5.16 3.58
CA PRO A 174 25.82 6.47 2.92
C PRO A 174 24.97 6.50 1.63
N THR A 175 24.73 5.36 0.99
CA THR A 175 23.93 5.26 -0.24
C THR A 175 22.95 4.11 -0.15
N ALA A 176 21.72 4.35 -0.60
CA ALA A 176 20.74 3.30 -0.85
C ALA A 176 20.31 3.37 -2.32
N VAL A 177 20.06 2.21 -2.94
CA VAL A 177 19.60 2.12 -4.33
C VAL A 177 18.35 1.26 -4.37
N LEU A 178 17.27 1.80 -4.92
CA LEU A 178 16.06 1.08 -5.23
C LEU A 178 16.02 0.74 -6.71
N ARG A 179 15.87 -0.54 -7.03
CA ARG A 179 15.71 -1.06 -8.40
C ARG A 179 14.41 -1.83 -8.52
N TRP A 180 14.03 -2.18 -9.73
CA TRP A 180 12.84 -2.98 -9.97
C TRP A 180 13.03 -4.04 -11.05
N SER A 181 12.36 -5.16 -10.85
CA SER A 181 12.20 -6.22 -11.84
C SER A 181 10.86 -6.90 -11.63
N LYS A 182 10.07 -7.02 -12.69
CA LYS A 182 8.72 -7.60 -12.65
C LYS A 182 8.73 -9.05 -12.18
N GLU A 183 9.64 -9.86 -12.72
CA GLU A 183 9.68 -11.30 -12.47
C GLU A 183 10.37 -11.62 -11.13
N ALA A 184 9.68 -12.34 -10.24
CA ALA A 184 10.18 -12.68 -8.91
C ALA A 184 11.48 -13.51 -8.95
N ALA A 185 11.55 -14.49 -9.85
CA ALA A 185 12.75 -15.29 -10.07
C ALA A 185 13.97 -14.43 -10.48
N GLN A 186 13.75 -13.37 -11.28
CA GLN A 186 14.83 -12.45 -11.65
C GLN A 186 15.34 -11.65 -10.45
N ARG A 187 14.44 -11.19 -9.56
CA ARG A 187 14.86 -10.52 -8.31
C ARG A 187 15.67 -11.45 -7.41
N LEU A 188 15.26 -12.71 -7.31
CA LEU A 188 15.99 -13.71 -6.54
C LEU A 188 17.39 -13.97 -7.11
N LEU A 189 17.53 -14.06 -8.44
CA LEU A 189 18.84 -14.19 -9.09
C LEU A 189 19.75 -12.98 -8.81
N GLU A 190 19.21 -11.76 -8.76
CA GLU A 190 19.98 -10.57 -8.38
C GLU A 190 20.46 -10.63 -6.92
N LEU A 191 19.62 -11.15 -6.02
CA LEU A 191 19.98 -11.35 -4.62
C LEU A 191 21.08 -12.43 -4.47
N GLN A 192 20.91 -13.59 -5.09
CA GLN A 192 21.85 -14.72 -5.04
C GLN A 192 23.21 -14.38 -5.67
N SER A 193 23.23 -13.57 -6.72
CA SER A 193 24.47 -13.10 -7.35
C SER A 193 25.17 -11.99 -6.56
N GLY A 194 24.56 -11.50 -5.47
CA GLY A 194 25.10 -10.40 -4.66
C GLY A 194 24.97 -9.02 -5.30
N ASN A 195 24.22 -8.90 -6.40
CA ASN A 195 23.91 -7.62 -7.05
C ASN A 195 22.82 -6.82 -6.30
N ALA A 196 22.09 -7.48 -5.40
CA ALA A 196 21.15 -6.88 -4.47
C ALA A 196 21.42 -7.33 -3.02
N ASP A 197 20.94 -6.54 -2.07
CA ASP A 197 20.94 -6.81 -0.63
C ASP A 197 19.60 -7.34 -0.13
N GLY A 198 18.51 -6.92 -0.78
CA GLY A 198 17.18 -7.40 -0.48
C GLY A 198 16.25 -7.35 -1.68
N MET A 199 15.16 -8.10 -1.59
CA MET A 199 14.10 -8.11 -2.59
C MET A 199 12.72 -8.17 -1.97
N SER A 200 11.75 -7.57 -2.67
CA SER A 200 10.33 -7.74 -2.37
C SER A 200 9.76 -9.01 -2.99
N ASN A 201 8.65 -9.48 -2.42
CA ASN A 201 7.74 -10.46 -3.03
C ASN A 201 8.48 -11.71 -3.55
N VAL A 202 9.05 -12.50 -2.62
CA VAL A 202 9.61 -13.82 -2.95
C VAL A 202 8.55 -14.65 -3.66
N GLY A 203 8.94 -15.32 -4.75
CA GLY A 203 8.04 -16.18 -5.51
C GLY A 203 7.48 -17.29 -4.62
N PRO A 204 6.19 -17.67 -4.71
CA PRO A 204 5.61 -18.70 -3.85
C PRO A 204 6.38 -20.02 -3.84
N ASP A 205 6.95 -20.42 -4.99
CA ASP A 205 7.73 -21.64 -5.15
C ASP A 205 9.20 -21.52 -4.69
N ASP A 206 9.66 -20.31 -4.37
CA ASP A 206 11.07 -20.01 -4.09
C ASP A 206 11.40 -19.91 -2.60
N PHE A 207 10.40 -20.01 -1.70
CA PHE A 207 10.61 -19.90 -0.25
C PHE A 207 11.64 -20.92 0.24
N GLU A 208 11.48 -22.18 -0.15
CA GLU A 208 12.40 -23.26 0.24
C GLU A 208 13.80 -23.07 -0.38
N THR A 209 13.88 -22.49 -1.58
CA THR A 209 15.15 -22.13 -2.23
C THR A 209 15.90 -21.09 -1.40
N VAL A 210 15.21 -20.02 -0.96
CA VAL A 210 15.80 -18.97 -0.13
C VAL A 210 16.23 -19.52 1.24
N GLU A 211 15.41 -20.35 1.89
CA GLU A 211 15.72 -20.89 3.22
C GLU A 211 16.92 -21.85 3.22
N LYS A 212 17.15 -22.58 2.12
CA LYS A 212 18.28 -23.50 1.98
C LYS A 212 19.58 -22.80 1.58
N ASP A 213 19.50 -21.56 1.11
CA ASP A 213 20.65 -20.76 0.74
C ASP A 213 21.24 -20.09 1.98
N ALA A 214 22.43 -20.54 2.41
CA ALA A 214 23.08 -20.05 3.62
C ALA A 214 23.52 -18.58 3.52
N ASP A 215 23.60 -18.02 2.31
CA ASP A 215 23.94 -16.62 2.08
C ASP A 215 22.71 -15.71 2.11
N LEU A 216 21.50 -16.28 2.26
CA LEU A 216 20.24 -15.56 2.29
C LEU A 216 19.49 -15.76 3.61
N LYS A 217 18.50 -14.91 3.83
CA LYS A 217 17.49 -15.07 4.86
C LYS A 217 16.13 -14.66 4.33
N LEU A 218 15.14 -15.48 4.64
CA LEU A 218 13.74 -15.23 4.37
C LEU A 218 13.12 -14.49 5.57
N ILE A 219 12.38 -13.42 5.31
CA ILE A 219 11.61 -12.70 6.32
C ILE A 219 10.14 -12.75 5.92
N GLU A 220 9.35 -13.54 6.63
CA GLU A 220 7.90 -13.61 6.45
C GLU A 220 7.27 -12.26 6.83
N VAL A 221 6.39 -11.74 5.96
CA VAL A 221 5.62 -10.52 6.21
C VAL A 221 4.31 -10.93 6.89
N PRO A 222 4.00 -10.42 8.09
CA PRO A 222 2.73 -10.72 8.75
C PRO A 222 1.55 -10.29 7.86
N ALA A 223 0.58 -11.19 7.67
CA ALA A 223 -0.52 -10.99 6.74
C ALA A 223 -1.54 -9.94 7.25
N ALA A 224 -1.39 -8.70 6.82
CA ALA A 224 -2.36 -7.62 7.05
C ALA A 224 -3.40 -7.55 5.92
N ASN A 225 -4.02 -8.67 5.56
CA ASN A 225 -4.94 -8.73 4.42
C ASN A 225 -5.99 -9.83 4.61
N ILE A 226 -7.01 -9.86 3.75
CA ILE A 226 -8.04 -10.89 3.75
C ILE A 226 -8.47 -11.20 2.31
N PHE A 227 -8.54 -12.48 1.96
CA PHE A 227 -9.30 -12.96 0.81
C PHE A 227 -10.67 -13.45 1.26
N TYR A 228 -11.68 -13.07 0.50
CA TYR A 228 -13.04 -13.47 0.75
C TYR A 228 -13.85 -13.72 -0.50
N ILE A 229 -14.93 -14.47 -0.28
CA ILE A 229 -15.96 -14.74 -1.27
C ILE A 229 -17.17 -13.91 -0.88
N GLY A 230 -17.56 -12.94 -1.70
CA GLY A 230 -18.64 -12.01 -1.39
C GLY A 230 -19.98 -12.41 -2.01
N PHE A 231 -21.07 -12.05 -1.33
CA PHE A 231 -22.45 -12.23 -1.78
C PHE A 231 -23.24 -10.93 -1.67
N ASN A 232 -24.08 -10.64 -2.67
CA ASN A 232 -25.03 -9.53 -2.58
C ASN A 232 -26.40 -10.03 -2.14
N ASN A 233 -26.85 -9.61 -0.95
CA ASN A 233 -28.10 -10.08 -0.34
C ASN A 233 -29.39 -9.53 -0.99
N THR A 234 -29.27 -8.77 -2.08
CA THR A 234 -30.41 -8.25 -2.86
C THR A 234 -30.53 -8.89 -4.24
N ILE A 235 -29.59 -9.77 -4.61
CA ILE A 235 -29.57 -10.41 -5.92
C ILE A 235 -29.81 -11.92 -5.75
N PRO A 236 -30.91 -12.48 -6.28
CA PRO A 236 -31.16 -13.91 -6.24
C PRO A 236 -30.03 -14.72 -6.89
N PRO A 237 -29.69 -15.91 -6.36
CA PRO A 237 -30.33 -16.62 -5.23
C PRO A 237 -29.78 -16.23 -3.85
N PHE A 238 -28.88 -15.25 -3.78
CA PHE A 238 -28.17 -14.89 -2.56
C PHE A 238 -28.95 -13.93 -1.67
N ASP A 239 -30.18 -13.58 -2.05
CA ASP A 239 -31.18 -12.97 -1.17
C ASP A 239 -31.67 -13.94 -0.07
N ASP A 240 -31.55 -15.25 -0.29
CA ASP A 240 -31.82 -16.30 0.71
C ASP A 240 -30.56 -16.62 1.54
N ASP A 241 -30.64 -16.42 2.86
CA ASP A 241 -29.53 -16.65 3.78
C ASP A 241 -29.10 -18.12 3.86
N ARG A 242 -30.04 -19.05 3.65
CA ARG A 242 -29.73 -20.50 3.63
C ARG A 242 -28.83 -20.86 2.46
N VAL A 243 -28.95 -20.17 1.32
CA VAL A 243 -28.06 -20.38 0.16
C VAL A 243 -26.65 -19.92 0.49
N ARG A 244 -26.50 -18.72 1.08
CA ARG A 244 -25.18 -18.22 1.50
C ARG A 244 -24.55 -19.14 2.55
N LEU A 245 -25.34 -19.59 3.52
CA LEU A 245 -24.91 -20.55 4.54
C LEU A 245 -24.51 -21.90 3.94
N ALA A 246 -25.24 -22.38 2.92
CA ALA A 246 -24.85 -23.60 2.21
C ALA A 246 -23.47 -23.46 1.55
N PHE A 247 -23.17 -22.31 0.94
CA PHE A 247 -21.86 -22.06 0.35
C PHE A 247 -20.78 -21.99 1.43
N ALA A 248 -21.05 -21.40 2.59
CA ALA A 248 -20.09 -21.35 3.69
C ALA A 248 -19.74 -22.73 4.25
N TYR A 249 -20.69 -23.67 4.29
CA TYR A 249 -20.42 -25.07 4.64
C TYR A 249 -19.84 -25.87 3.48
N GLY A 250 -20.14 -25.51 2.25
CA GLY A 250 -19.77 -26.26 1.04
C GLY A 250 -18.38 -25.97 0.50
N ILE A 251 -17.65 -25.00 1.08
CA ILE A 251 -16.31 -24.61 0.65
C ILE A 251 -15.29 -25.00 1.72
N ASP A 252 -14.40 -25.93 1.36
CA ASP A 252 -13.20 -26.30 2.10
C ASP A 252 -12.12 -25.22 1.93
N ARG A 253 -12.13 -24.28 2.87
CA ARG A 253 -11.17 -23.17 2.93
C ARG A 253 -9.75 -23.62 3.28
N GLN A 254 -9.62 -24.70 4.07
CA GLN A 254 -8.31 -25.21 4.45
C GLN A 254 -7.59 -25.79 3.23
N ARG A 255 -8.30 -26.57 2.41
CA ARG A 255 -7.76 -27.06 1.14
C ARG A 255 -7.31 -25.94 0.21
N ILE A 256 -8.08 -24.84 0.13
CA ILE A 256 -7.69 -23.68 -0.68
C ILE A 256 -6.36 -23.07 -0.18
N VAL A 257 -6.19 -22.93 1.13
CA VAL A 257 -4.95 -22.38 1.71
C VAL A 257 -3.77 -23.33 1.52
N ASP A 258 -3.96 -24.61 1.82
CA ASP A 258 -2.89 -25.62 1.74
C ASP A 258 -2.35 -25.80 0.31
N ASP A 259 -3.23 -25.77 -0.70
CA ASP A 259 -2.87 -26.08 -2.08
C ASP A 259 -2.39 -24.87 -2.89
N TYR A 260 -2.85 -23.66 -2.57
CA TYR A 260 -2.67 -22.49 -3.46
C TYR A 260 -1.99 -21.27 -2.83
N TYR A 261 -1.68 -21.31 -1.52
CA TYR A 261 -1.04 -20.20 -0.84
C TYR A 261 0.39 -20.53 -0.43
N PRO A 262 1.30 -19.52 -0.41
CA PRO A 262 2.63 -19.70 0.11
C PRO A 262 2.58 -19.95 1.63
N ARG A 263 3.68 -20.49 2.15
CA ARG A 263 3.94 -20.57 3.59
C ARG A 263 3.76 -19.20 4.26
N GLY A 264 3.28 -19.22 5.50
CA GLY A 264 2.93 -18.02 6.28
C GLY A 264 1.48 -17.57 6.07
N SER A 265 0.76 -18.16 5.12
CA SER A 265 -0.68 -17.96 4.94
C SER A 265 -1.47 -18.77 5.95
N VAL A 266 -2.61 -18.25 6.38
CA VAL A 266 -3.50 -18.92 7.35
C VAL A 266 -4.95 -18.84 6.91
N VAL A 267 -5.73 -19.87 7.23
CA VAL A 267 -7.19 -19.82 7.08
C VAL A 267 -7.73 -18.72 8.00
N ALA A 268 -8.51 -17.81 7.42
CA ALA A 268 -9.08 -16.69 8.16
C ALA A 268 -10.13 -17.19 9.18
N THR A 269 -9.89 -16.90 10.46
CA THR A 269 -10.87 -17.13 11.54
C THR A 269 -11.84 -15.97 11.69
N SER A 270 -11.42 -14.76 11.33
CA SER A 270 -12.20 -13.52 11.34
C SER A 270 -11.88 -12.68 10.10
N PHE A 271 -12.71 -11.67 9.82
CA PHE A 271 -12.45 -10.77 8.70
C PHE A 271 -11.22 -9.88 8.93
N VAL A 272 -11.03 -9.44 10.18
CA VAL A 272 -9.86 -8.68 10.62
C VAL A 272 -8.72 -9.64 10.96
N PRO A 273 -7.48 -9.38 10.49
CA PRO A 273 -6.29 -10.14 10.89
C PRO A 273 -5.99 -10.03 12.39
N THR A 274 -5.49 -11.12 12.98
CA THR A 274 -5.15 -11.19 14.43
C THR A 274 -3.94 -10.36 14.84
N ILE A 275 -3.18 -9.83 13.87
CA ILE A 275 -2.05 -8.93 14.13
C ILE A 275 -2.48 -7.52 14.55
N PHE A 276 -3.77 -7.18 14.44
CA PHE A 276 -4.30 -5.89 14.88
C PHE A 276 -4.74 -5.93 16.33
N ALA A 277 -4.68 -4.76 16.98
CA ALA A 277 -5.02 -4.63 18.39
C ALA A 277 -6.50 -4.91 18.70
N VAL A 278 -7.39 -4.81 17.71
CA VAL A 278 -8.84 -4.94 17.89
C VAL A 278 -9.53 -5.43 16.62
N GLY A 279 -10.67 -6.12 16.79
CA GLY A 279 -11.61 -6.49 15.72
C GLY A 279 -11.52 -7.95 15.25
N ALA A 280 -10.36 -8.60 15.46
CA ALA A 280 -10.22 -10.02 15.23
C ALA A 280 -10.93 -10.81 16.35
N SER A 281 -11.68 -11.84 15.99
CA SER A 281 -12.49 -12.63 16.92
C SER A 281 -12.19 -14.12 16.78
N PRO A 282 -10.97 -14.58 17.15
CA PRO A 282 -10.55 -15.98 16.96
C PRO A 282 -11.42 -16.98 17.77
N ASN A 283 -12.10 -16.50 18.81
CA ASN A 283 -13.03 -17.30 19.62
C ASN A 283 -14.43 -17.45 18.98
N VAL A 284 -14.69 -16.80 17.85
CA VAL A 284 -15.90 -16.93 17.04
C VAL A 284 -15.51 -17.67 15.75
N PRO A 285 -15.21 -18.99 15.81
CA PRO A 285 -14.73 -19.71 14.63
C PRO A 285 -15.79 -19.68 13.53
N TRP A 286 -15.36 -19.57 12.29
CA TRP A 286 -16.25 -19.61 11.14
C TRP A 286 -16.92 -20.99 10.97
N HIS A 287 -17.82 -21.13 9.99
CA HIS A 287 -18.41 -22.42 9.64
C HIS A 287 -17.32 -23.39 9.16
N GLU A 288 -17.38 -24.62 9.68
CA GLU A 288 -16.49 -25.73 9.27
C GLU A 288 -17.00 -26.37 7.99
N TYR A 289 -16.11 -26.94 7.18
CA TYR A 289 -16.48 -27.61 5.94
C TYR A 289 -17.41 -28.81 6.22
N ASN A 290 -18.62 -28.77 5.67
CA ASN A 290 -19.64 -29.81 5.81
C ASN A 290 -20.54 -29.85 4.55
N PRO A 291 -20.13 -30.59 3.50
CA PRO A 291 -20.87 -30.63 2.23
C PRO A 291 -22.27 -31.27 2.37
N GLU A 292 -22.48 -32.14 3.35
CA GLU A 292 -23.80 -32.73 3.60
C GLU A 292 -24.77 -31.70 4.19
N LYS A 293 -24.31 -30.86 5.13
CA LYS A 293 -25.11 -29.74 5.64
C LYS A 293 -25.41 -28.71 4.54
N ALA A 294 -24.46 -28.45 3.65
CA ALA A 294 -24.65 -27.57 2.51
C ALA A 294 -25.77 -28.07 1.58
N LYS A 295 -25.77 -29.37 1.22
CA LYS A 295 -26.84 -29.99 0.42
C LYS A 295 -28.21 -29.91 1.12
N GLU A 296 -28.26 -30.15 2.43
CA GLU A 296 -29.50 -30.02 3.21
C GLU A 296 -30.07 -28.59 3.13
N LEU A 297 -29.23 -27.58 3.33
CA LEU A 297 -29.63 -26.17 3.26
C LEU A 297 -30.12 -25.77 1.86
N LEU A 298 -29.45 -26.22 0.80
CA LEU A 298 -29.89 -25.98 -0.59
C LEU A 298 -31.26 -26.61 -0.85
N LYS A 299 -31.50 -27.82 -0.33
CA LYS A 299 -32.80 -28.50 -0.44
C LYS A 299 -33.88 -27.76 0.33
N GLU A 300 -33.61 -27.33 1.57
CA GLU A 300 -34.54 -26.52 2.37
C GLU A 300 -34.88 -25.19 1.69
N ALA A 301 -33.91 -24.60 0.99
CA ALA A 301 -34.10 -23.40 0.19
C ALA A 301 -34.86 -23.64 -1.13
N GLY A 302 -35.09 -24.90 -1.52
CA GLY A 302 -35.65 -25.25 -2.82
C GLY A 302 -34.73 -24.86 -3.98
N LYS A 303 -33.42 -24.87 -3.76
CA LYS A 303 -32.35 -24.47 -4.71
C LYS A 303 -31.46 -25.65 -5.10
N GLU A 304 -32.06 -26.81 -5.33
CA GLU A 304 -31.34 -27.97 -5.88
C GLU A 304 -30.96 -27.70 -7.35
N ASN A 305 -29.76 -28.09 -7.78
CA ASN A 305 -29.22 -27.85 -9.14
C ASN A 305 -29.10 -26.37 -9.51
N LEU A 306 -28.64 -25.57 -8.55
CA LEU A 306 -28.50 -24.12 -8.71
C LEU A 306 -27.43 -23.77 -9.76
N GLU A 307 -27.73 -22.81 -10.64
CA GLU A 307 -26.73 -22.20 -11.53
C GLU A 307 -26.41 -20.79 -11.05
N VAL A 308 -25.12 -20.48 -10.88
CA VAL A 308 -24.64 -19.16 -10.47
C VAL A 308 -23.43 -18.73 -11.31
N THR A 309 -23.17 -17.43 -11.38
CA THR A 309 -21.93 -16.90 -11.98
C THR A 309 -21.01 -16.40 -10.88
N LEU A 310 -19.77 -16.88 -10.86
CA LEU A 310 -18.69 -16.37 -10.02
C LEU A 310 -17.88 -15.35 -10.82
N THR A 311 -17.87 -14.10 -10.37
CA THR A 311 -17.09 -13.04 -11.01
C THR A 311 -15.81 -12.73 -10.24
N TYR A 312 -14.73 -12.41 -10.95
CA TYR A 312 -13.48 -11.95 -10.34
C TYR A 312 -12.65 -11.14 -11.32
N ARG A 313 -11.61 -10.48 -10.81
CA ARG A 313 -10.54 -9.83 -11.58
C ARG A 313 -9.27 -10.68 -11.54
N ASP A 314 -8.65 -10.90 -12.69
CA ASP A 314 -7.43 -11.72 -12.79
C ASP A 314 -6.19 -10.87 -12.52
N VAL A 315 -6.02 -10.47 -11.26
CA VAL A 315 -4.86 -9.69 -10.81
C VAL A 315 -4.31 -10.28 -9.52
N VAL A 316 -3.02 -10.66 -9.55
CA VAL A 316 -2.30 -11.22 -8.40
C VAL A 316 -2.26 -10.22 -7.24
N ARG A 317 -2.59 -10.71 -6.04
CA ARG A 317 -2.59 -9.94 -4.79
C ARG A 317 -2.05 -10.83 -3.67
N GLY A 318 -1.47 -10.24 -2.62
CA GLY A 318 -0.99 -11.00 -1.45
C GLY A 318 -2.12 -11.84 -0.81
N TYR A 319 -3.33 -11.31 -0.78
CA TYR A 319 -4.50 -12.07 -0.31
C TYR A 319 -4.98 -13.15 -1.27
N LEU A 320 -4.73 -13.07 -2.58
CA LEU A 320 -5.21 -14.05 -3.58
C LEU A 320 -4.16 -14.19 -4.70
N PRO A 321 -3.18 -15.09 -4.53
CA PRO A 321 -2.01 -15.17 -5.42
C PRO A 321 -2.35 -15.82 -6.77
N ASN A 322 -3.33 -16.72 -6.83
CA ASN A 322 -3.72 -17.46 -8.04
C ASN A 322 -5.24 -17.36 -8.32
N PRO A 323 -5.77 -16.18 -8.71
CA PRO A 323 -7.22 -15.93 -8.76
C PRO A 323 -8.00 -16.94 -9.62
N GLY A 324 -7.52 -17.22 -10.85
CA GLY A 324 -8.21 -18.13 -11.76
C GLY A 324 -8.21 -19.59 -11.29
N VAL A 325 -7.13 -20.05 -10.68
CA VAL A 325 -7.03 -21.43 -10.17
C VAL A 325 -7.92 -21.61 -8.94
N VAL A 326 -7.90 -20.63 -8.02
CA VAL A 326 -8.79 -20.64 -6.84
C VAL A 326 -10.27 -20.56 -7.25
N ALA A 327 -10.61 -19.81 -8.30
CA ALA A 327 -11.98 -19.79 -8.84
C ALA A 327 -12.42 -21.16 -9.40
N GLN A 328 -11.52 -21.88 -10.08
CA GLN A 328 -11.77 -23.24 -10.57
C GLN A 328 -11.91 -24.24 -9.43
N GLU A 329 -11.09 -24.12 -8.38
CA GLU A 329 -11.22 -24.92 -7.17
C GLU A 329 -12.60 -24.72 -6.54
N ILE A 330 -13.01 -23.47 -6.29
CA ILE A 330 -14.32 -23.13 -5.72
C ILE A 330 -15.46 -23.68 -6.58
N GLN A 331 -15.36 -23.56 -7.92
CA GLN A 331 -16.30 -24.18 -8.85
C GLN A 331 -16.37 -25.70 -8.67
N ALA A 332 -15.24 -26.38 -8.50
CA ALA A 332 -15.19 -27.82 -8.29
C ALA A 332 -15.85 -28.23 -6.95
N GLN A 333 -15.54 -27.54 -5.84
CA GLN A 333 -16.14 -27.86 -4.54
C GLN A 333 -17.66 -27.63 -4.55
N LEU A 334 -18.11 -26.51 -5.14
CA LEU A 334 -19.54 -26.20 -5.22
C LEU A 334 -20.32 -27.19 -6.10
N LYS A 335 -19.66 -27.80 -7.09
CA LYS A 335 -20.25 -28.89 -7.88
C LYS A 335 -20.55 -30.12 -7.04
N GLU A 336 -19.74 -30.42 -6.01
CA GLU A 336 -19.95 -31.57 -5.11
C GLU A 336 -21.25 -31.45 -4.29
N ILE A 337 -21.73 -30.22 -4.08
CA ILE A 337 -23.01 -29.93 -3.39
C ILE A 337 -24.15 -29.63 -4.38
N GLY A 338 -23.94 -29.84 -5.69
CA GLY A 338 -24.97 -29.70 -6.72
C GLY A 338 -25.16 -28.27 -7.24
N VAL A 339 -24.17 -27.39 -7.08
CA VAL A 339 -24.18 -26.03 -7.63
C VAL A 339 -23.30 -25.97 -8.88
N ASN A 340 -23.86 -25.54 -10.00
CA ASN A 340 -23.14 -25.31 -11.25
C ASN A 340 -22.67 -23.85 -11.30
N VAL A 341 -21.37 -23.63 -11.20
CA VAL A 341 -20.78 -22.28 -11.25
C VAL A 341 -20.27 -21.99 -12.66
N LYS A 342 -20.69 -20.88 -13.26
CA LYS A 342 -20.05 -20.27 -14.43
C LYS A 342 -18.99 -19.28 -13.94
N ILE A 343 -17.75 -19.42 -14.39
CA ILE A 343 -16.68 -18.47 -14.05
C ILE A 343 -16.66 -17.34 -15.09
N GLU A 344 -16.58 -16.10 -14.63
CA GLU A 344 -16.49 -14.92 -15.47
C GLU A 344 -15.39 -13.97 -14.97
N VAL A 345 -14.40 -13.73 -15.82
CA VAL A 345 -13.33 -12.77 -15.55
C VAL A 345 -13.74 -11.40 -16.06
N LYS A 346 -13.54 -10.37 -15.24
CA LYS A 346 -13.77 -8.97 -15.61
C LYS A 346 -12.46 -8.18 -15.58
N GLU A 347 -12.39 -7.14 -16.39
CA GLU A 347 -11.33 -6.14 -16.31
C GLU A 347 -11.35 -5.52 -14.90
N SER A 348 -10.16 -5.26 -14.34
CA SER A 348 -9.95 -4.87 -12.95
C SER A 348 -10.78 -3.66 -12.51
N GLY A 349 -10.71 -2.55 -13.26
CA GLY A 349 -11.45 -1.33 -12.93
C GLY A 349 -12.96 -1.54 -13.03
N ALA A 350 -13.40 -2.10 -14.15
CA ALA A 350 -14.82 -2.41 -14.37
C ALA A 350 -15.40 -3.37 -13.31
N PHE A 351 -14.60 -4.34 -12.84
CA PHE A 351 -14.97 -5.23 -11.75
C PHE A 351 -15.15 -4.49 -10.43
N LEU A 352 -14.16 -3.68 -10.02
CA LEU A 352 -14.24 -2.91 -8.77
C LEU A 352 -15.42 -1.95 -8.78
N ASP A 353 -15.65 -1.22 -9.87
CA ASP A 353 -16.79 -0.31 -10.01
C ASP A 353 -18.13 -1.06 -9.86
N SER A 354 -18.21 -2.27 -10.41
CA SER A 354 -19.39 -3.11 -10.34
C SER A 354 -19.64 -3.66 -8.92
N VAL A 355 -18.58 -4.08 -8.21
CA VAL A 355 -18.66 -4.52 -6.82
C VAL A 355 -19.08 -3.36 -5.92
N THR A 356 -18.42 -2.20 -6.02
CA THR A 356 -18.73 -0.98 -5.26
C THR A 356 -20.18 -0.51 -5.51
N ALA A 357 -20.67 -0.65 -6.74
CA ALA A 357 -22.05 -0.32 -7.10
C ALA A 357 -23.08 -1.38 -6.65
N GLY A 358 -22.65 -2.49 -6.02
CA GLY A 358 -23.52 -3.57 -5.57
C GLY A 358 -24.15 -4.36 -6.71
N LYS A 359 -23.46 -4.54 -7.84
CA LYS A 359 -23.98 -5.21 -9.04
C LYS A 359 -23.49 -6.66 -9.20
N GLU A 360 -22.48 -7.08 -8.43
CA GLU A 360 -21.99 -8.45 -8.44
C GLU A 360 -22.73 -9.31 -7.40
N ALA A 361 -23.30 -10.44 -7.83
CA ALA A 361 -24.07 -11.32 -6.96
C ALA A 361 -23.19 -12.25 -6.11
N PHE A 362 -22.15 -12.81 -6.74
CA PHE A 362 -21.22 -13.78 -6.18
C PHE A 362 -19.85 -13.58 -6.81
N TYR A 363 -18.86 -13.24 -5.99
CA TYR A 363 -17.57 -12.76 -6.49
C TYR A 363 -16.41 -13.08 -5.56
N LEU A 364 -15.19 -13.07 -6.13
CA LEU A 364 -13.93 -13.15 -5.39
C LEU A 364 -13.31 -11.77 -5.25
N LEU A 365 -12.98 -11.38 -4.03
CA LEU A 365 -12.24 -10.16 -3.76
C LEU A 365 -11.44 -10.28 -2.47
N GLY A 366 -10.60 -9.29 -2.19
CA GLY A 366 -9.90 -9.20 -0.94
C GLY A 366 -9.55 -7.77 -0.60
N TRP A 367 -8.94 -7.62 0.57
CA TRP A 367 -8.55 -6.33 1.11
C TRP A 367 -7.13 -6.43 1.67
N GLY A 368 -6.29 -5.43 1.37
CA GLY A 368 -5.03 -5.19 2.08
C GLY A 368 -5.26 -4.06 3.07
N ALA A 369 -4.67 -4.16 4.25
CA ALA A 369 -4.82 -3.13 5.26
C ALA A 369 -4.15 -1.84 4.83
N ASP A 370 -4.90 -0.74 4.87
CA ASP A 370 -4.31 0.59 4.69
C ASP A 370 -3.84 1.18 6.03
N TYR A 371 -4.48 0.77 7.12
CA TYR A 371 -4.07 1.05 8.49
C TYR A 371 -4.55 -0.07 9.43
N PRO A 372 -3.80 -0.42 10.51
CA PRO A 372 -4.05 -1.62 11.31
C PRO A 372 -5.12 -1.46 12.39
N ASP A 373 -6.34 -1.13 11.99
CA ASP A 373 -7.48 -1.01 12.89
C ASP A 373 -8.73 -1.69 12.31
N ALA A 374 -9.59 -2.20 13.19
CA ALA A 374 -10.85 -2.83 12.81
C ALA A 374 -11.69 -1.96 11.87
N THR A 375 -11.62 -0.63 11.99
CA THR A 375 -12.38 0.29 11.13
C THR A 375 -11.97 0.26 9.66
N ASN A 376 -10.71 -0.10 9.34
CA ASN A 376 -10.28 -0.29 7.94
C ASN A 376 -10.89 -1.55 7.31
N PHE A 377 -11.33 -2.50 8.12
CA PHE A 377 -11.90 -3.77 7.67
C PHE A 377 -13.41 -3.78 7.88
N LEU A 378 -13.87 -3.85 9.13
CA LEU A 378 -15.28 -4.05 9.46
C LEU A 378 -16.14 -2.83 9.10
N ASP A 379 -15.74 -1.64 9.56
CA ASP A 379 -16.53 -0.43 9.33
C ASP A 379 -16.59 -0.05 7.84
N TYR A 380 -15.46 -0.16 7.12
CA TYR A 380 -15.41 0.09 5.68
C TYR A 380 -16.32 -0.88 4.89
N HIS A 381 -16.24 -2.19 5.18
CA HIS A 381 -16.92 -3.22 4.39
C HIS A 381 -18.40 -3.40 4.76
N PHE A 382 -18.77 -3.19 6.03
CA PHE A 382 -20.11 -3.49 6.53
C PHE A 382 -20.84 -2.25 7.08
N GLY A 383 -20.30 -1.06 6.84
CA GLY A 383 -20.92 0.22 7.16
C GLY A 383 -22.13 0.55 6.26
N PRO A 384 -22.89 1.61 6.59
CA PRO A 384 -24.18 1.92 5.98
C PRO A 384 -24.11 2.36 4.51
N GLU A 385 -22.99 2.92 4.08
CA GLU A 385 -22.82 3.40 2.70
C GLU A 385 -22.30 2.33 1.74
N ASN A 386 -21.85 1.18 2.27
CA ASN A 386 -21.25 0.14 1.47
C ASN A 386 -22.33 -0.77 0.84
N LYS A 387 -22.38 -0.78 -0.50
CA LYS A 387 -23.37 -1.53 -1.30
C LYS A 387 -22.85 -2.89 -1.79
N GLN A 388 -21.59 -3.20 -1.51
CA GLN A 388 -20.90 -4.40 -2.01
C GLN A 388 -21.63 -5.71 -1.66
N TYR A 389 -22.30 -5.74 -0.50
CA TYR A 389 -23.05 -6.90 -0.01
C TYR A 389 -24.57 -6.74 -0.13
N GLY A 390 -25.04 -5.73 -0.87
CA GLY A 390 -26.45 -5.40 -1.02
C GLY A 390 -26.95 -4.42 0.04
N LYS A 391 -28.08 -4.73 0.69
CA LYS A 391 -28.65 -3.92 1.77
C LYS A 391 -27.83 -4.12 3.05
N PRO A 392 -27.31 -3.05 3.69
CA PRO A 392 -26.64 -3.16 4.99
C PRO A 392 -27.54 -3.74 6.09
N TYR A 393 -26.91 -4.35 7.09
CA TYR A 393 -27.58 -4.92 8.26
C TYR A 393 -27.57 -3.90 9.41
N ASP A 394 -28.76 -3.44 9.82
CA ASP A 394 -28.90 -2.37 10.82
C ASP A 394 -28.26 -2.71 12.17
N ASP A 395 -28.29 -3.99 12.57
CA ASP A 395 -27.68 -4.50 13.81
C ASP A 395 -26.14 -4.51 13.75
N ILE A 396 -25.56 -4.88 12.60
CA ILE A 396 -24.12 -4.73 12.36
C ILE A 396 -23.74 -3.24 12.37
N VAL A 397 -24.45 -2.40 11.62
CA VAL A 397 -24.16 -0.96 11.52
C VAL A 397 -24.18 -0.28 12.90
N ALA A 398 -25.14 -0.64 13.77
CA ALA A 398 -25.22 -0.12 15.12
C ALA A 398 -23.98 -0.48 15.97
N LEU A 399 -23.49 -1.73 15.88
CA LEU A 399 -22.32 -2.21 16.61
C LEU A 399 -21.01 -1.63 16.07
N LEU A 400 -20.89 -1.45 14.75
CA LEU A 400 -19.75 -0.75 14.15
C LEU A 400 -19.64 0.67 14.70
N LYS A 401 -20.76 1.41 14.74
CA LYS A 401 -20.80 2.76 15.31
C LYS A 401 -20.39 2.76 16.80
N GLU A 402 -20.81 1.77 17.58
CA GLU A 402 -20.37 1.61 18.97
C GLU A 402 -18.84 1.43 19.05
N GLY A 403 -18.28 0.49 18.28
CA GLY A 403 -16.85 0.19 18.24
C GLY A 403 -15.97 1.33 17.71
N ALA A 404 -16.51 2.20 16.85
CA ALA A 404 -15.82 3.38 16.32
C ALA A 404 -15.99 4.65 17.18
N SER A 405 -16.73 4.60 18.29
CA SER A 405 -17.04 5.80 19.11
C SER A 405 -16.24 5.93 20.40
N THR A 406 -15.32 5.01 20.68
CA THR A 406 -14.56 4.97 21.94
C THR A 406 -13.13 4.51 21.73
N ALA A 407 -12.21 4.94 22.59
CA ALA A 407 -10.80 4.52 22.60
C ALA A 407 -10.55 3.31 23.52
N ASP A 408 -11.56 2.89 24.29
CA ASP A 408 -11.46 1.73 25.18
C ASP A 408 -11.44 0.44 24.36
N LEU A 409 -10.23 -0.13 24.18
CA LEU A 409 -10.02 -1.33 23.37
C LEU A 409 -10.91 -2.51 23.78
N ALA A 410 -11.23 -2.67 25.06
CA ALA A 410 -12.09 -3.77 25.52
C ALA A 410 -13.54 -3.57 25.09
N LYS A 411 -14.06 -2.33 25.16
CA LYS A 411 -15.39 -2.02 24.65
C LYS A 411 -15.47 -2.15 23.13
N ARG A 412 -14.44 -1.67 22.42
CA ARG A 412 -14.35 -1.83 20.97
C ARG A 412 -14.36 -3.32 20.58
N GLN A 413 -13.50 -4.13 21.22
CA GLN A 413 -13.43 -5.57 20.95
C GLN A 413 -14.77 -6.26 21.21
N ALA A 414 -15.45 -5.95 22.32
CA ALA A 414 -16.74 -6.54 22.64
C ALA A 414 -17.84 -6.20 21.60
N ALA A 415 -17.81 -4.99 21.02
CA ALA A 415 -18.70 -4.63 19.92
C ALA A 415 -18.36 -5.43 18.64
N TYR A 416 -17.08 -5.51 18.28
CA TYR A 416 -16.64 -6.23 17.08
C TYR A 416 -16.77 -7.76 17.19
N ASP A 417 -16.69 -8.35 18.38
CA ASP A 417 -17.01 -9.77 18.58
C ASP A 417 -18.45 -10.07 18.18
N LYS A 418 -19.40 -9.22 18.60
CA LYS A 418 -20.81 -9.33 18.19
C LYS A 418 -20.98 -9.09 16.68
N VAL A 419 -20.22 -8.18 16.09
CA VAL A 419 -20.20 -8.02 14.62
C VAL A 419 -19.77 -9.32 13.95
N ASN A 420 -18.69 -9.95 14.40
CA ASN A 420 -18.22 -11.23 13.84
C ASN A 420 -19.25 -12.37 14.02
N GLU A 421 -19.96 -12.42 15.16
CA GLU A 421 -21.09 -13.35 15.35
C GLU A 421 -22.21 -13.14 14.32
N LEU A 422 -22.56 -11.87 14.04
CA LEU A 422 -23.57 -11.52 13.04
C LEU A 422 -23.09 -11.78 11.61
N LEU A 423 -21.81 -11.53 11.30
CA LEU A 423 -21.22 -11.88 10.01
C LEU A 423 -21.26 -13.39 9.78
N LYS A 424 -20.94 -14.18 10.80
CA LYS A 424 -21.09 -15.64 10.76
C LYS A 424 -22.54 -16.05 10.54
N LYS A 425 -23.50 -15.38 11.17
CA LYS A 425 -24.94 -15.67 11.02
C LYS A 425 -25.46 -15.32 9.63
N TYR A 426 -25.20 -14.10 9.14
CA TYR A 426 -25.78 -13.59 7.90
C TYR A 426 -25.00 -14.00 6.66
N VAL A 427 -23.72 -14.35 6.80
CA VAL A 427 -22.83 -14.77 5.72
C VAL A 427 -22.92 -13.80 4.52
N PRO A 428 -22.68 -12.48 4.70
CA PRO A 428 -22.55 -11.57 3.56
C PRO A 428 -21.33 -11.93 2.71
N MET A 429 -20.39 -12.66 3.30
CA MET A 429 -19.16 -13.12 2.70
C MET A 429 -18.65 -14.37 3.45
N ILE A 430 -17.69 -15.08 2.85
CA ILE A 430 -16.91 -16.14 3.48
C ILE A 430 -15.46 -15.66 3.60
N PRO A 431 -14.89 -15.52 4.81
CA PRO A 431 -13.48 -15.21 4.99
C PRO A 431 -12.67 -16.49 4.71
N VAL A 432 -11.73 -16.43 3.78
CA VAL A 432 -10.97 -17.60 3.32
C VAL A 432 -9.57 -17.61 3.90
N ALA A 433 -8.76 -16.59 3.60
CA ALA A 433 -7.34 -16.61 3.93
C ALA A 433 -6.81 -15.22 4.30
N HIS A 434 -5.91 -15.18 5.28
CA HIS A 434 -4.92 -14.11 5.39
C HIS A 434 -3.67 -14.60 4.65
N GLY A 435 -3.39 -14.01 3.49
CA GLY A 435 -2.33 -14.45 2.60
C GLY A 435 -0.96 -13.97 3.06
N GLY A 436 -0.06 -14.92 3.30
CA GLY A 436 1.33 -14.68 3.64
C GLY A 436 2.13 -14.19 2.44
N SER A 437 3.23 -13.50 2.73
CA SER A 437 4.26 -13.17 1.76
C SER A 437 5.60 -13.15 2.46
N ALA A 438 6.68 -13.01 1.69
CA ALA A 438 8.00 -12.87 2.27
C ALA A 438 8.87 -11.92 1.46
N LEU A 439 9.79 -11.31 2.20
CA LEU A 439 10.96 -10.62 1.68
C LEU A 439 12.15 -11.57 1.77
N ALA A 440 13.16 -11.37 0.94
CA ALA A 440 14.43 -12.05 1.10
C ALA A 440 15.55 -11.01 1.15
N PHE A 441 16.53 -11.28 2.00
CA PHE A 441 17.72 -10.45 2.15
C PHE A 441 18.95 -11.34 2.12
N ARG A 442 20.11 -10.75 1.82
CA ARG A 442 21.37 -11.43 2.11
C ARG A 442 21.52 -11.59 3.62
N ALA A 443 22.11 -12.70 4.04
CA ALA A 443 22.26 -13.07 5.45
C ALA A 443 23.07 -12.04 6.24
N ASP A 444 24.03 -11.37 5.57
CA ASP A 444 24.92 -10.34 6.11
C ASP A 444 24.28 -8.95 6.29
N VAL A 445 23.02 -8.75 5.91
CA VAL A 445 22.30 -7.47 6.08
C VAL A 445 21.73 -7.37 7.49
N GLU A 446 22.39 -6.72 8.43
CA GLU A 446 21.82 -6.48 9.76
C GLU A 446 20.62 -5.51 9.68
N GLY A 447 19.67 -5.60 10.61
CA GLY A 447 18.48 -4.72 10.63
C GLY A 447 17.42 -4.98 9.55
N ALA A 448 17.58 -6.01 8.72
CA ALA A 448 16.55 -6.46 7.79
C ALA A 448 15.25 -6.82 8.54
N HIS A 449 14.13 -6.33 8.05
CA HIS A 449 12.81 -6.45 8.67
C HIS A 449 11.71 -6.51 7.61
N ALA A 450 10.49 -6.84 8.04
CA ALA A 450 9.27 -6.71 7.26
C ALA A 450 8.26 -5.92 8.10
N ASN A 451 7.54 -4.99 7.47
CA ASN A 451 6.48 -4.24 8.12
C ASN A 451 5.12 -4.76 7.63
N PRO A 452 4.13 -4.95 8.52
CA PRO A 452 2.83 -5.49 8.12
C PRO A 452 1.98 -4.49 7.33
N VAL A 453 2.13 -3.18 7.58
CA VAL A 453 1.26 -2.13 7.01
C VAL A 453 2.02 -0.93 6.44
N SER A 454 3.24 -0.65 6.91
CA SER A 454 4.06 0.46 6.38
C SER A 454 5.12 -0.01 5.38
N ALA A 455 5.67 0.96 4.63
CA ALA A 455 6.85 0.72 3.79
C ALA A 455 8.10 0.33 4.59
N LEU A 456 9.08 -0.27 3.90
CA LEU A 456 10.39 -0.64 4.48
C LEU A 456 11.22 0.61 4.82
N VAL A 457 12.07 0.52 5.84
CA VAL A 457 12.98 1.61 6.22
C VAL A 457 14.43 1.19 5.95
N PHE A 458 15.05 1.72 4.90
CA PHE A 458 16.41 1.33 4.53
C PHE A 458 17.47 1.88 5.49
N ALA A 459 17.15 2.96 6.21
CA ALA A 459 18.11 3.64 7.06
C ALA A 459 18.61 2.78 8.23
N VAL A 460 17.86 1.75 8.63
CA VAL A 460 18.24 0.83 9.70
C VAL A 460 18.95 -0.44 9.21
N MET A 461 19.05 -0.63 7.89
CA MET A 461 19.67 -1.80 7.28
C MET A 461 21.17 -1.59 7.10
N ALA A 462 21.98 -2.51 7.64
CA ALA A 462 23.44 -2.40 7.67
C ALA A 462 24.08 -3.65 7.02
N PRO A 463 24.30 -3.63 5.70
CA PRO A 463 25.18 -4.60 5.05
C PRO A 463 26.66 -4.25 5.29
N PRO A 464 27.63 -5.15 5.02
CA PRO A 464 29.07 -4.88 5.16
C PRO A 464 29.65 -3.96 4.07
N ARG A 465 28.79 -3.31 3.29
CA ARG A 465 29.13 -2.52 2.10
C ARG A 465 28.48 -1.15 2.19
N ASP A 466 29.06 -0.15 1.53
CA ASP A 466 28.61 1.25 1.66
C ASP A 466 27.28 1.56 0.94
N THR A 467 26.84 0.66 0.07
CA THR A 467 25.59 0.81 -0.69
C THR A 467 24.63 -0.31 -0.37
N PHE A 468 23.46 0.02 0.17
CA PHE A 468 22.35 -0.93 0.28
C PHE A 468 21.52 -0.95 -1.00
N VAL A 469 21.32 -2.11 -1.62
CA VAL A 469 20.56 -2.27 -2.87
C VAL A 469 19.30 -3.11 -2.64
N TYR A 470 18.13 -2.53 -2.85
CA TYR A 470 16.85 -3.23 -2.76
C TYR A 470 16.17 -3.35 -4.13
N VAL A 471 15.62 -4.53 -4.45
CA VAL A 471 14.90 -4.77 -5.71
C VAL A 471 13.43 -5.05 -5.44
N GLN A 472 12.54 -4.19 -5.94
CA GLN A 472 11.09 -4.38 -5.86
C GLN A 472 10.48 -4.79 -7.21
N ASN A 473 9.16 -4.98 -7.28
CA ASN A 473 8.51 -5.53 -8.47
C ASN A 473 8.14 -4.50 -9.55
N ALA A 474 8.08 -3.20 -9.25
CA ALA A 474 7.83 -2.16 -10.25
C ALA A 474 8.48 -0.82 -9.89
N GLU A 475 8.56 0.07 -10.87
CA GLU A 475 8.99 1.46 -10.69
C GLU A 475 7.95 2.24 -9.88
N PRO A 476 8.36 3.12 -8.94
CA PRO A 476 7.46 4.10 -8.32
C PRO A 476 6.71 4.95 -9.35
N ILE A 477 5.44 5.26 -9.12
CA ILE A 477 4.66 6.08 -10.07
C ILE A 477 5.11 7.55 -10.01
N SER A 478 5.28 8.06 -8.79
CA SER A 478 5.83 9.38 -8.50
C SER A 478 6.56 9.36 -7.16
N LEU A 479 7.09 10.51 -6.71
CA LEU A 479 7.57 10.70 -5.34
C LEU A 479 6.71 11.72 -4.58
N ASN A 480 5.46 11.95 -5.01
CA ASN A 480 4.48 12.69 -4.21
C ASN A 480 3.57 11.70 -3.47
N CYS A 481 3.95 11.30 -2.27
CA CYS A 481 3.31 10.20 -1.53
C CYS A 481 1.81 10.41 -1.29
N ALA A 482 1.38 11.66 -1.12
CA ALA A 482 -0.02 12.01 -0.88
C ALA A 482 -0.96 11.68 -2.05
N ASP A 483 -0.40 11.53 -3.25
CA ASP A 483 -1.16 11.40 -4.50
C ASP A 483 -1.09 9.98 -5.09
N GLU A 484 -0.36 9.07 -4.46
CA GLU A 484 -0.23 7.68 -4.90
C GLU A 484 -0.82 6.69 -3.88
N SER A 485 -1.13 5.48 -4.37
CA SER A 485 -1.73 4.40 -3.57
C SER A 485 -1.04 3.05 -3.71
N ASP A 486 0.13 3.01 -4.35
CA ASP A 486 0.92 1.81 -4.56
C ASP A 486 2.10 1.68 -3.58
N GLY A 487 2.39 0.44 -3.18
CA GLY A 487 3.46 0.15 -2.21
C GLY A 487 4.87 0.39 -2.78
N GLU A 488 5.03 0.34 -4.10
CA GLU A 488 6.29 0.61 -4.79
C GLU A 488 6.69 2.09 -4.64
N THR A 489 5.73 3.01 -4.77
CA THR A 489 5.90 4.42 -4.43
C THR A 489 6.20 4.59 -2.94
N PHE A 490 5.42 3.98 -2.05
CA PHE A 490 5.63 4.14 -0.61
C PHE A 490 7.01 3.66 -0.13
N THR A 491 7.55 2.60 -0.74
CA THR A 491 8.91 2.14 -0.46
C THR A 491 9.96 3.21 -0.74
N ALA A 492 9.83 3.98 -1.82
CA ALA A 492 10.72 5.10 -2.12
C ALA A 492 10.46 6.30 -1.20
N CYS A 493 9.19 6.63 -0.99
CA CYS A 493 8.73 7.73 -0.15
C CYS A 493 9.22 7.63 1.29
N ALA A 494 9.16 6.45 1.92
CA ALA A 494 9.58 6.24 3.30
C ALA A 494 11.08 6.51 3.55
N GLN A 495 11.88 6.65 2.49
CA GLN A 495 13.30 7.03 2.63
C GLN A 495 13.48 8.55 2.66
N ILE A 496 12.57 9.29 2.03
CA ILE A 496 12.66 10.74 1.80
C ILE A 496 11.79 11.52 2.79
N TYR A 497 10.58 11.03 3.08
CA TYR A 497 9.56 11.75 3.81
C TYR A 497 9.23 11.10 5.14
N GLU A 498 8.68 11.88 6.06
CA GLU A 498 8.18 11.38 7.34
C GLU A 498 6.82 12.01 7.67
N THR A 499 6.05 11.27 8.46
CA THR A 499 4.71 11.58 8.95
C THR A 499 4.77 12.09 10.39
N LEU A 500 3.66 12.60 10.93
CA LEU A 500 3.59 13.04 12.33
C LEU A 500 3.84 11.90 13.32
N LEU A 501 3.26 10.74 13.03
CA LEU A 501 3.45 9.47 13.74
C LEU A 501 3.96 8.43 12.75
N ARG A 502 4.54 7.32 13.20
CA ARG A 502 4.93 6.21 12.32
C ARG A 502 4.63 4.89 12.97
N PHE A 503 4.67 3.82 12.19
CA PHE A 503 4.60 2.46 12.73
C PHE A 503 5.95 2.05 13.29
N LYS A 504 5.96 1.39 14.46
CA LYS A 504 7.16 0.77 15.00
C LYS A 504 7.60 -0.34 14.06
N LEU A 505 8.89 -0.40 13.78
CA LEU A 505 9.49 -1.40 12.89
C LEU A 505 9.03 -2.82 13.26
N GLY A 506 8.54 -3.55 12.26
CA GLY A 506 8.08 -4.93 12.41
C GLY A 506 6.69 -5.10 13.02
N THR A 507 5.98 -4.03 13.37
CA THR A 507 4.70 -4.12 14.08
C THR A 507 3.62 -3.24 13.47
N ALA A 508 2.39 -3.41 13.97
CA ALA A 508 1.24 -2.58 13.66
C ALA A 508 1.03 -1.43 14.68
N GLU A 509 1.92 -1.29 15.67
CA GLU A 509 1.82 -0.26 16.70
C GLU A 509 2.35 1.08 16.20
N VAL A 510 1.72 2.17 16.62
CA VAL A 510 2.13 3.54 16.28
C VAL A 510 3.05 4.12 17.36
N GLU A 511 4.02 4.93 16.94
CA GLU A 511 4.89 5.74 17.80
C GLU A 511 5.07 7.16 17.25
N PRO A 512 5.47 8.13 18.10
CA PRO A 512 5.77 9.49 17.65
C PRO A 512 6.92 9.55 16.63
N ALA A 513 6.73 10.30 15.53
CA ALA A 513 7.73 10.55 14.49
C ALA A 513 8.08 12.05 14.45
N LEU A 514 7.58 12.84 13.50
CA LEU A 514 7.78 14.30 13.49
C LEU A 514 7.11 15.00 14.68
N ALA A 515 6.05 14.40 15.23
CA ALA A 515 5.55 14.77 16.54
C ALA A 515 6.42 14.16 17.64
N GLU A 516 6.71 14.95 18.69
CA GLU A 516 7.28 14.45 19.94
C GLU A 516 6.21 13.80 20.82
N SER A 517 4.99 14.34 20.81
CA SER A 517 3.83 13.81 21.55
C SER A 517 2.52 14.19 20.89
N TYR A 518 1.46 13.46 21.26
CA TYR A 518 0.09 13.76 20.84
C TYR A 518 -0.91 13.36 21.91
N GLU A 519 -2.06 14.04 21.94
CA GLU A 519 -3.16 13.73 22.84
C GLU A 519 -4.51 13.95 22.16
N SER A 520 -5.53 13.22 22.59
CA SER A 520 -6.92 13.44 22.17
C SER A 520 -7.75 14.05 23.29
N ASN A 521 -8.84 14.72 22.93
CA ASN A 521 -9.92 14.93 23.89
C ASN A 521 -10.65 13.61 24.23
N ALA A 522 -11.53 13.64 25.23
CA ALA A 522 -12.27 12.45 25.68
C ALA A 522 -13.20 11.87 24.60
N ASP A 523 -13.68 12.72 23.69
CA ASP A 523 -14.63 12.35 22.64
C ASP A 523 -13.94 11.89 21.34
N LEU A 524 -12.60 11.91 21.27
CA LEU A 524 -11.79 11.57 20.09
C LEU A 524 -12.11 12.42 18.85
N THR A 525 -12.60 13.63 19.07
CA THR A 525 -12.94 14.62 18.04
C THR A 525 -11.90 15.72 17.93
N GLU A 526 -10.96 15.83 18.88
CA GLU A 526 -9.84 16.75 18.80
C GLU A 526 -8.55 16.02 19.09
N TRP A 527 -7.52 16.26 18.27
CA TRP A 527 -6.19 15.68 18.39
C TRP A 527 -5.15 16.80 18.32
N THR A 528 -4.33 16.92 19.36
CA THR A 528 -3.27 17.93 19.44
C THR A 528 -1.91 17.26 19.35
N PHE A 529 -1.04 17.75 18.47
CA PHE A 529 0.31 17.26 18.26
C PHE A 529 1.31 18.34 18.65
N LYS A 530 2.36 17.94 19.37
CA LYS A 530 3.55 18.76 19.63
C LYS A 530 4.67 18.29 18.73
N LEU A 531 5.14 19.17 17.84
CA LEU A 531 6.20 18.88 16.88
C LEU A 531 7.57 18.89 17.54
N ARG A 532 8.50 18.09 17.00
CA ARG A 532 9.89 18.10 17.44
C ARG A 532 10.56 19.42 17.01
N PRO A 533 11.22 20.13 17.93
CA PRO A 533 11.94 21.35 17.58
C PRO A 533 13.18 21.03 16.73
N GLY A 534 13.49 21.90 15.78
CA GLY A 534 14.75 21.87 15.04
C GLY A 534 14.88 20.79 13.96
N VAL A 535 13.80 20.07 13.63
CA VAL A 535 13.79 19.16 12.47
C VAL A 535 14.01 19.96 11.19
N LYS A 536 14.90 19.46 10.33
CA LYS A 536 15.24 20.09 9.06
C LYS A 536 14.68 19.31 7.88
N PHE A 537 14.15 20.05 6.91
CA PHE A 537 13.92 19.52 5.58
C PHE A 537 15.24 19.42 4.81
N HIS A 538 15.26 18.61 3.76
CA HIS A 538 16.42 18.40 2.89
C HIS A 538 16.94 19.67 2.21
N ASN A 539 16.10 20.69 2.06
CA ASN A 539 16.45 22.01 1.54
C ASN A 539 16.99 22.97 2.61
N GLY A 540 17.05 22.56 3.88
CA GLY A 540 17.54 23.35 5.01
C GLY A 540 16.47 24.15 5.76
N ALA A 541 15.22 24.18 5.26
CA ALA A 541 14.09 24.75 5.99
C ALA A 541 13.87 24.01 7.32
N THR A 542 13.25 24.68 8.29
CA THR A 542 12.93 24.09 9.61
C THR A 542 11.45 23.76 9.65
N LEU A 543 11.12 22.56 10.06
CA LEU A 543 9.73 22.13 10.25
C LEU A 543 9.02 23.01 11.28
N ASP A 544 7.85 23.52 10.91
CA ASP A 544 6.90 24.17 11.80
C ASP A 544 5.46 23.62 11.62
N ALA A 545 4.52 24.15 12.41
CA ALA A 545 3.12 23.77 12.36
C ALA A 545 2.40 24.15 11.06
N ASN A 546 2.85 25.20 10.36
CA ASN A 546 2.27 25.62 9.09
C ASN A 546 2.58 24.62 7.98
N ASP A 547 3.74 23.97 7.99
CA ASP A 547 4.08 22.89 7.05
C ASP A 547 3.06 21.75 7.10
N VAL A 548 2.64 21.39 8.31
CA VAL A 548 1.61 20.37 8.52
C VAL A 548 0.27 20.84 8.00
N VAL A 549 -0.15 22.07 8.33
CA VAL A 549 -1.43 22.61 7.86
C VAL A 549 -1.45 22.73 6.34
N ALA A 550 -0.38 23.23 5.72
CA ALA A 550 -0.25 23.40 4.27
C ALA A 550 -0.31 22.05 3.54
N THR A 551 0.44 21.05 4.04
CA THR A 551 0.45 19.70 3.48
C THR A 551 -0.95 19.07 3.53
N MET A 552 -1.60 19.12 4.69
CA MET A 552 -2.92 18.51 4.86
C MET A 552 -4.00 19.28 4.09
N ALA A 553 -3.90 20.61 4.01
CA ALA A 553 -4.81 21.44 3.23
C ALA A 553 -4.73 21.16 1.73
N ALA A 554 -3.54 20.85 1.21
CA ALA A 554 -3.37 20.48 -0.20
C ALA A 554 -4.07 19.16 -0.53
N GLN A 555 -4.18 18.23 0.42
CA GLN A 555 -4.96 17.01 0.24
C GLN A 555 -6.47 17.23 0.46
N TRP A 556 -6.84 18.08 1.43
CA TRP A 556 -8.21 18.22 1.89
C TRP A 556 -9.08 19.18 1.08
N ASP A 557 -8.57 20.37 0.75
CA ASP A 557 -9.36 21.45 0.15
C ASP A 557 -9.19 21.44 -1.37
N ALA A 558 -10.25 21.05 -2.08
CA ALA A 558 -10.26 20.97 -3.54
C ALA A 558 -10.05 22.33 -4.24
N LYS A 559 -10.15 23.45 -3.52
CA LYS A 559 -9.82 24.79 -4.03
C LYS A 559 -8.40 25.26 -3.69
N ASN A 560 -7.66 24.49 -2.89
CA ASN A 560 -6.29 24.82 -2.57
C ASN A 560 -5.46 24.84 -3.87
N PRO A 561 -4.64 25.88 -4.11
CA PRO A 561 -3.80 25.94 -5.32
C PRO A 561 -2.83 24.76 -5.46
N ASN A 562 -2.50 24.09 -4.36
CA ASN A 562 -1.63 22.91 -4.31
C ASN A 562 -2.41 21.57 -4.35
N HIS A 563 -3.76 21.61 -4.42
CA HIS A 563 -4.58 20.41 -4.65
C HIS A 563 -4.56 20.02 -6.14
N LYS A 564 -3.39 19.59 -6.60
CA LYS A 564 -3.15 19.28 -8.01
C LYS A 564 -2.81 17.82 -8.23
N GLY A 565 -1.76 17.34 -7.55
CA GLY A 565 -1.28 15.97 -7.74
C GLY A 565 -0.93 15.65 -9.20
N ARG A 566 -1.02 14.37 -9.55
CA ARG A 566 -0.89 13.76 -10.87
C ARG A 566 -2.28 13.51 -11.43
N THR A 567 -3.16 12.95 -10.59
CA THR A 567 -4.59 12.74 -10.87
C THR A 567 -5.47 13.69 -10.07
N GLY A 568 -4.96 14.25 -8.96
CA GLY A 568 -5.73 15.06 -8.02
C GLY A 568 -6.76 14.24 -7.25
N SER A 569 -6.60 12.91 -7.21
CA SER A 569 -7.56 12.03 -6.55
C SER A 569 -7.35 11.92 -5.05
N PHE A 570 -6.12 12.15 -4.55
CA PHE A 570 -5.72 12.03 -3.13
C PHE A 570 -6.48 10.90 -2.43
N GLU A 571 -6.36 9.69 -2.99
CA GLU A 571 -7.29 8.58 -2.76
C GLU A 571 -7.43 8.27 -1.27
N TYR A 572 -6.31 8.22 -0.55
CA TYR A 572 -6.28 7.96 0.88
C TYR A 572 -6.94 9.04 1.73
N TRP A 573 -6.90 10.31 1.31
CA TRP A 573 -7.66 11.35 2.01
C TRP A 573 -9.15 11.00 2.01
N THR A 574 -9.69 10.72 0.82
CA THR A 574 -11.12 10.41 0.69
C THR A 574 -11.51 9.09 1.35
N ALA A 575 -10.64 8.08 1.27
CA ALA A 575 -10.85 6.79 1.92
C ALA A 575 -10.91 6.94 3.45
N TYR A 576 -10.08 7.80 4.05
CA TYR A 576 -9.94 7.89 5.50
C TYR A 576 -10.86 8.91 6.14
N PHE A 577 -11.05 10.04 5.45
CA PHE A 577 -11.72 11.23 5.96
C PHE A 577 -12.95 11.64 5.15
N GLY A 578 -13.34 10.90 4.11
CA GLY A 578 -14.52 11.21 3.30
C GLY A 578 -14.30 12.37 2.33
N SER A 579 -15.37 13.04 1.92
CA SER A 579 -15.31 14.07 0.86
C SER A 579 -14.28 15.18 1.12
N PHE A 580 -13.73 15.75 0.05
CA PHE A 580 -12.92 16.96 0.12
C PHE A 580 -13.74 18.16 0.59
N LEU A 581 -13.06 19.10 1.27
CA LEU A 581 -13.60 20.44 1.45
C LEU A 581 -13.71 21.11 0.08
N ASN A 582 -14.81 21.83 -0.17
CA ASN A 582 -15.06 22.53 -1.43
C ASN A 582 -15.10 21.64 -2.69
N ALA A 583 -15.40 20.34 -2.57
CA ALA A 583 -15.70 19.47 -3.72
C ALA A 583 -16.88 20.03 -4.53
N GLN A 584 -16.72 20.16 -5.85
CA GLN A 584 -17.77 20.65 -6.76
C GLN A 584 -18.67 19.53 -7.28
#